data_AF-A0A7W1LEK9-F1
#
_entry.id   AF-A0A7W1LEK9-F1
#
_cell.length_a   1.000
_cell.length_b   1.000
_cell.length_c   1.000
_cell.angle_alpha   90.00
_cell.angle_beta   90.00
_cell.angle_gamma   90.00
#
_symmetry.space_group_name_H-M   'P 1'
#
loop_
_entity.id
_entity.type
_entity.pdbx_description
1 polymer ?
#
loop_
_entity_poly.entity_id
_entity_poly.type
_entity_poly.pdbx_seq_one_letter_code
_entity_poly.pdbx_strand_id
1 'polypeptide(L)'
;MTKGDEAVEKGADKLDALADKAAARGGLASKLADELVDDASFLRKLKPSLIAARAKGEAPKDREPGSTEVRAPSGPQHRPRTSGTDGPNPFVVAGAAFGLGSLLAKAIDWRGHAHPRR
;
A
#
# COMPACT_ATOMS: atom_id res chain seq x y z
N MET A 1 -13.32 9.22 -10.82
CA MET A 1 -12.02 9.05 -10.13
C MET A 1 -11.66 10.33 -9.41
N THR A 2 -11.27 10.24 -8.14
CA THR A 2 -10.82 11.39 -7.36
C THR A 2 -9.30 11.56 -7.49
N LYS A 3 -8.77 12.77 -7.22
CA LYS A 3 -7.31 12.99 -7.16
C LYS A 3 -6.61 12.07 -6.17
N GLY A 4 -7.31 11.67 -5.10
CA GLY A 4 -6.83 10.70 -4.12
C GLY A 4 -6.71 9.30 -4.69
N ASP A 5 -7.68 8.86 -5.50
CA ASP A 5 -7.59 7.56 -6.19
C ASP A 5 -6.44 7.53 -7.20
N GLU A 6 -6.20 8.65 -7.91
CA GLU A 6 -5.10 8.76 -8.87
C GLU A 6 -3.73 8.71 -8.18
N ALA A 7 -3.59 9.34 -7.02
CA ALA A 7 -2.37 9.27 -6.22
C ALA A 7 -2.10 7.85 -5.71
N VAL A 8 -3.15 7.12 -5.32
CA VAL A 8 -3.07 5.72 -4.90
C VAL A 8 -2.69 4.82 -6.07
N GLU A 9 -3.28 5.01 -7.26
CA GLU A 9 -2.94 4.24 -8.46
C GLU A 9 -1.47 4.47 -8.86
N LYS A 10 -1.02 5.73 -8.92
CA LYS A 10 0.39 6.07 -9.19
C LYS A 10 1.35 5.49 -8.15
N GLY A 11 0.91 5.34 -6.90
CA GLY A 11 1.67 4.69 -5.85
C GLY A 11 1.79 3.18 -6.10
N ALA A 12 0.68 2.52 -6.41
CA ALA A 12 0.64 1.09 -6.71
C ALA A 12 1.48 0.75 -7.96
N ASP A 13 1.40 1.56 -9.03
CA ASP A 13 2.18 1.35 -10.25
C ASP A 13 3.70 1.47 -10.00
N LYS A 14 4.10 2.36 -9.07
CA LYS A 14 5.51 2.45 -8.65
C LYS A 14 5.97 1.22 -7.88
N LEU A 15 5.11 0.64 -7.05
CA LEU A 15 5.43 -0.59 -6.31
C LEU A 15 5.56 -1.79 -7.25
N ASP A 16 4.67 -1.93 -8.22
CA ASP A 16 4.79 -2.96 -9.26
C ASP A 16 6.10 -2.79 -10.05
N ALA A 17 6.44 -1.58 -10.47
CA ALA A 17 7.70 -1.31 -11.16
C ALA A 17 8.96 -1.58 -10.30
N LEU A 18 8.85 -1.42 -8.99
CA LEU A 18 9.91 -1.77 -8.04
C LEU A 18 10.00 -3.29 -7.83
N ALA A 19 8.87 -4.00 -7.82
CA ALA A 19 8.83 -5.45 -7.77
C ALA A 19 9.53 -6.07 -8.99
N ASP A 20 9.24 -5.58 -10.19
CA ASP A 20 9.88 -6.04 -11.42
C ASP A 20 11.40 -5.84 -11.38
N LYS A 21 11.84 -4.67 -10.91
CA LYS A 21 13.27 -4.38 -10.70
C LYS A 21 13.90 -5.28 -9.64
N ALA A 22 13.19 -5.55 -8.55
CA ALA A 22 13.67 -6.39 -7.47
C ALA A 22 13.80 -7.87 -7.91
N ALA A 23 12.84 -8.36 -8.69
CA ALA A 23 12.87 -9.67 -9.32
C ALA A 23 14.05 -9.80 -10.29
N ALA A 24 14.26 -8.81 -11.16
CA ALA A 24 15.36 -8.79 -12.13
C ALA A 24 16.75 -8.71 -11.48
N ARG A 25 16.87 -8.05 -10.32
CA ARG A 25 18.14 -7.85 -9.61
C ARG A 25 18.61 -9.10 -8.83
N GLY A 26 17.69 -10.01 -8.49
CA GLY A 26 17.99 -11.26 -7.80
C GLY A 26 18.45 -11.11 -6.34
N GLY A 27 18.78 -12.24 -5.69
CA GLY A 27 19.33 -12.27 -4.33
C GLY A 27 18.31 -11.92 -3.24
N LEU A 28 18.70 -11.06 -2.29
CA LEU A 28 17.79 -10.66 -1.20
C LEU A 28 16.64 -9.77 -1.70
N ALA A 29 16.86 -9.02 -2.78
CA ALA A 29 15.86 -8.14 -3.36
C ALA A 29 14.71 -8.93 -4.00
N SER A 30 14.98 -10.07 -4.64
CA SER A 30 13.92 -10.88 -5.26
C SER A 30 12.96 -11.48 -4.23
N LYS A 31 13.38 -11.63 -2.96
CA LYS A 31 12.47 -12.04 -1.87
C LYS A 31 11.43 -10.98 -1.53
N LEU A 32 11.70 -9.72 -1.86
CA LEU A 32 10.78 -8.60 -1.64
C LEU A 32 9.86 -8.39 -2.83
N ALA A 33 10.16 -8.95 -4.00
CA ALA A 33 9.37 -8.73 -5.21
C ALA A 33 7.91 -9.14 -5.01
N ASP A 34 7.67 -10.32 -4.44
CA ASP A 34 6.31 -10.81 -4.17
C ASP A 34 5.58 -9.91 -3.14
N GLU A 35 6.27 -9.48 -2.07
CA GLU A 35 5.70 -8.57 -1.06
C GLU A 35 5.32 -7.21 -1.67
N LEU A 36 6.14 -6.67 -2.57
CA LEU A 36 5.87 -5.39 -3.24
C LEU A 36 4.66 -5.47 -4.18
N VAL A 37 4.45 -6.60 -4.86
CA VAL A 37 3.25 -6.83 -5.68
C VAL A 37 1.99 -6.90 -4.80
N ASP A 38 2.11 -7.56 -3.64
CA ASP A 38 1.02 -7.62 -2.66
C ASP A 38 0.71 -6.24 -2.09
N ASP A 39 1.73 -5.43 -1.79
CA ASP A 39 1.58 -4.05 -1.34
C ASP A 39 0.94 -3.15 -2.41
N ALA A 40 1.33 -3.30 -3.68
CA ALA A 40 0.69 -2.60 -4.80
C ALA A 40 -0.81 -2.93 -4.89
N SER A 41 -1.13 -4.23 -4.75
CA SER A 41 -2.50 -4.72 -4.72
C SER A 41 -3.27 -4.21 -3.50
N PHE A 42 -2.62 -4.10 -2.35
CA PHE A 42 -3.19 -3.54 -1.13
C PHE A 42 -3.46 -2.04 -1.26
N LEU A 43 -2.53 -1.27 -1.83
CA LEU A 43 -2.72 0.16 -2.05
C LEU A 43 -3.96 0.43 -2.90
N ARG A 44 -4.18 -0.33 -3.98
CA ARG A 44 -5.38 -0.18 -4.82
C ARG A 44 -6.67 -0.33 -4.00
N LYS A 45 -6.72 -1.30 -3.07
CA LYS A 45 -7.86 -1.50 -2.14
C LYS A 45 -8.14 -0.31 -1.21
N LEU A 46 -7.14 0.56 -1.00
CA LEU A 46 -7.23 1.77 -0.19
C LEU A 46 -7.65 3.01 -0.98
N LYS A 47 -8.07 2.88 -2.24
CA LYS A 47 -8.66 3.99 -3.00
C LYS A 47 -9.73 4.69 -2.17
N PRO A 48 -9.60 6.02 -1.93
CA PRO A 48 -10.57 6.77 -1.12
C PRO A 48 -12.02 6.61 -1.60
N SER A 49 -12.24 6.51 -2.91
CA SER A 49 -13.56 6.26 -3.49
C SER A 49 -14.16 4.91 -3.05
N LEU A 50 -13.37 3.85 -2.96
CA LEU A 50 -13.82 2.52 -2.54
C LEU A 50 -14.10 2.46 -1.04
N ILE A 51 -13.30 3.16 -0.24
CA ILE A 51 -13.55 3.33 1.19
C ILE A 51 -14.87 4.09 1.40
N ALA A 52 -15.08 5.18 0.66
CA ALA A 52 -16.30 5.97 0.74
C ALA A 52 -17.53 5.17 0.32
N ALA A 53 -17.45 4.33 -0.71
CA ALA A 53 -18.54 3.46 -1.15
C ALA A 53 -18.80 2.32 -0.13
N ARG A 54 -17.77 1.72 0.48
CA ARG A 54 -17.97 0.79 1.61
C ARG A 54 -18.67 1.45 2.81
N ALA A 55 -18.31 2.68 3.13
CA ALA A 55 -18.97 3.43 4.19
C ALA A 55 -20.46 3.70 3.88
N LYS A 56 -20.85 3.69 2.60
CA LYS A 56 -22.24 3.79 2.14
C LYS A 56 -22.97 2.44 2.09
N GLY A 57 -22.31 1.34 2.47
CA GLY A 57 -22.88 0.00 2.42
C GLY A 57 -22.79 -0.68 1.05
N GLU A 58 -22.09 -0.07 0.08
CA GLU A 58 -21.82 -0.69 -1.21
C GLU A 58 -20.64 -1.68 -1.07
N ALA A 59 -20.59 -2.70 -1.93
CA ALA A 59 -19.45 -3.63 -2.03
C ALA A 59 -18.65 -3.38 -3.32
N PRO A 60 -17.99 -2.21 -3.44
CA PRO A 60 -17.28 -1.84 -4.66
C PRO A 60 -16.00 -2.68 -4.78
N LYS A 61 -15.71 -3.15 -5.99
CA LYS A 61 -14.52 -3.94 -6.31
C LYS A 61 -13.53 -3.08 -7.09
N ASP A 62 -12.25 -3.25 -6.80
CA ASP A 62 -11.14 -2.58 -7.49
C ASP A 62 -10.99 -2.98 -8.97
N ARG A 63 -11.38 -4.21 -9.32
CA ARG A 63 -11.24 -4.83 -10.64
C ARG A 63 -12.47 -5.67 -10.99
N GLU A 64 -12.79 -5.74 -12.28
CA GLU A 64 -13.75 -6.71 -12.80
C GLU A 64 -13.29 -8.15 -12.47
N PRO A 65 -14.19 -9.01 -11.96
CA PRO A 65 -13.88 -10.41 -11.68
C PRO A 65 -13.59 -11.12 -13.02
N GLY A 66 -12.31 -11.33 -13.33
CA GLY A 66 -11.88 -11.98 -14.57
C GLY A 66 -10.61 -11.41 -15.22
N SER A 67 -10.07 -10.28 -14.74
CA SER A 67 -8.75 -9.79 -15.20
C SER A 67 -7.63 -10.69 -14.67
N THR A 68 -7.02 -11.44 -15.59
CA THR A 68 -6.12 -12.58 -15.41
C THR A 68 -4.71 -12.24 -14.91
N GLU A 69 -4.58 -11.49 -13.81
CA GLU A 69 -3.25 -11.13 -13.29
C GLU A 69 -3.15 -11.06 -11.76
N VAL A 70 -3.97 -11.82 -11.04
CA VAL A 70 -3.62 -12.14 -9.65
C VAL A 70 -2.54 -13.22 -9.71
N ARG A 71 -1.28 -12.80 -9.75
CA ARG A 71 -0.13 -13.72 -9.59
C ARG A 71 -0.28 -14.38 -8.23
N ALA A 72 -0.63 -15.67 -8.24
CA ALA A 72 -0.79 -16.41 -7.00
C ALA A 72 0.54 -16.41 -6.21
N PRO A 73 0.52 -16.19 -4.90
CA PRO A 73 1.73 -16.21 -4.08
C PRO A 73 2.41 -17.58 -4.23
N SER A 74 3.62 -17.59 -4.80
CA SER A 74 4.36 -18.82 -5.12
C SER A 74 5.11 -19.43 -3.92
N GLY A 75 4.78 -19.01 -2.69
CA GLY A 75 5.54 -19.33 -1.48
C GLY A 75 4.70 -19.88 -0.32
N PRO A 76 5.34 -20.49 0.69
CA PRO A 76 4.66 -21.01 1.88
C PRO A 76 3.93 -19.89 2.64
N GLN A 77 2.61 -19.99 2.75
CA GLN A 77 1.75 -19.00 3.43
C GLN A 77 1.79 -19.10 4.96
N HIS A 78 2.40 -20.15 5.50
CA HIS A 78 2.55 -20.37 6.94
C HIS A 78 4.03 -20.44 7.30
N ARG A 79 4.56 -19.37 7.91
CA ARG A 79 5.87 -19.40 8.57
C ARG A 79 5.74 -19.85 10.02
N PRO A 80 6.65 -20.69 10.53
CA PRO A 80 6.75 -20.94 11.96
C PRO A 80 7.10 -19.64 12.70
N ARG A 81 6.43 -19.40 13.84
CA ARG A 81 6.71 -18.26 14.72
C ARG A 81 8.12 -18.39 15.28
N THR A 82 9.04 -17.54 14.84
CA THR A 82 10.36 -17.43 15.44
C THR A 82 10.23 -16.68 16.76
N SER A 83 10.37 -17.37 17.88
CA SER A 83 10.61 -16.75 19.18
C SER A 83 12.05 -16.21 19.19
N GLY A 84 12.21 -14.92 18.95
CA GLY A 84 13.51 -14.26 18.95
C GLY A 84 13.35 -12.79 19.30
N THR A 85 14.05 -12.36 20.34
CA THR A 85 14.17 -10.96 20.76
C THR A 85 15.00 -10.18 19.75
N ASP A 86 14.44 -9.94 18.55
CA ASP A 86 14.99 -8.99 17.57
C ASP A 86 13.85 -8.08 17.12
N GLY A 87 13.64 -7.03 17.90
CA GLY A 87 12.72 -5.95 17.54
C GLY A 87 13.25 -5.18 16.33
N PRO A 88 12.36 -4.56 15.53
CA PRO A 88 12.78 -3.72 14.41
C PRO A 88 13.75 -2.64 14.89
N ASN A 89 14.78 -2.34 14.08
CA ASN A 89 15.78 -1.32 14.40
C ASN A 89 15.09 -0.02 14.89
N PRO A 90 15.39 0.47 16.10
CA PRO A 90 14.68 1.59 16.71
C PRO A 90 14.74 2.86 15.87
N PHE A 91 15.80 3.06 15.08
CA PHE A 91 15.90 4.20 14.17
C PHE A 91 14.98 4.06 12.95
N VAL A 92 14.76 2.83 12.47
CA VAL A 92 13.80 2.57 11.40
C VAL A 92 12.37 2.80 11.90
N VAL A 93 12.06 2.34 13.12
CA VAL A 93 10.77 2.62 13.76
C VAL A 93 10.56 4.11 13.93
N ALA A 94 11.56 4.84 14.45
CA ALA A 94 11.48 6.29 14.61
C ALA A 94 11.32 7.03 13.28
N GLY A 95 12.09 6.65 12.26
CA GLY A 95 11.99 7.24 10.92
C GLY A 95 10.63 6.97 10.26
N ALA A 96 10.11 5.75 10.39
CA ALA A 96 8.80 5.38 9.89
C ALA A 96 7.68 6.15 10.62
N ALA A 97 7.72 6.22 11.95
CA ALA A 97 6.75 6.97 12.74
C ALA A 97 6.76 8.46 12.39
N PHE A 98 7.94 9.05 12.22
CA PHE A 98 8.09 10.46 11.83
C PHE A 98 7.54 10.72 10.41
N GLY A 99 7.87 9.86 9.45
CA GLY A 99 7.36 9.95 8.09
C GLY A 99 5.84 9.84 8.03
N LEU A 100 5.28 8.83 8.72
CA LEU A 100 3.84 8.61 8.79
C LEU A 100 3.12 9.78 9.48
N GLY A 101 3.67 10.29 10.59
CA GLY A 101 3.14 11.44 11.30
C GLY A 101 3.16 12.72 10.47
N SER A 102 4.21 12.93 9.68
CA SER A 102 4.32 14.10 8.79
C SER A 102 3.30 14.07 7.65
N LEU A 103 3.10 12.89 7.04
CA LEU A 103 2.07 12.70 6.02
C LEU A 103 0.66 12.86 6.59
N LEU A 104 0.40 12.32 7.78
CA LEU A 104 -0.88 12.50 8.47
C LEU A 104 -1.14 13.97 8.80
N ALA A 105 -0.13 14.68 9.32
CA ALA A 105 -0.21 16.11 9.58
C ALA A 105 -0.54 16.88 8.29
N LYS A 106 0.12 16.57 7.18
CA LYS A 106 -0.13 17.20 5.88
C LYS A 106 -1.53 16.89 5.33
N ALA A 107 -2.05 15.69 5.57
CA ALA A 107 -3.40 15.32 5.16
C ALA A 107 -4.48 16.06 5.98
N ILE A 108 -4.26 16.27 7.28
CA ILE A 108 -5.15 17.07 8.14
C ILE A 108 -5.11 18.55 7.74
N ASP A 109 -3.92 19.09 7.52
CA ASP A 109 -3.70 20.45 7.03
C ASP A 109 -4.43 20.69 5.68
N TRP A 110 -4.36 19.71 4.77
CA TRP A 110 -5.12 19.72 3.51
C TRP A 110 -6.64 19.73 3.73
N ARG A 111 -7.16 18.98 4.71
CA ARG A 111 -8.59 19.01 5.08
C ARG A 111 -9.04 20.34 5.69
N GLY A 112 -8.16 21.04 6.40
CA GLY A 112 -8.45 22.37 6.97
C GLY A 112 -8.72 23.45 5.91
N HIS A 113 -8.21 23.28 4.69
CA HIS A 113 -8.36 24.24 3.59
C HIS A 113 -9.71 24.17 2.83
N ALA A 114 -10.63 23.29 3.22
CA ALA A 114 -11.92 23.09 2.53
C ALA A 114 -13.07 24.00 3.01
N HIS A 115 -12.83 24.98 3.89
CA HIS A 115 -13.86 25.94 4.31
C HIS A 115 -13.59 27.36 3.76
N PRO A 116 -14.26 27.78 2.67
CA PRO A 116 -14.44 29.21 2.44
C PRO A 116 -15.31 29.77 3.57
N ARG A 117 -14.73 30.63 4.42
CA ARG A 117 -15.51 31.44 5.35
C ARG A 117 -16.35 32.41 4.53
N ARG A 118 -17.67 32.23 4.55
CA ARG A 118 -18.64 33.30 4.38
C ARG A 118 -19.57 33.26 5.57
#